data_AF-A0AAW0X3I1-F1
#
_entry.id   AF-A0AAW0X3I1-F1
#
_cell.length_a   1.000
_cell.length_b   1.000
_cell.length_c   1.000
_cell.angle_alpha   90.00
_cell.angle_beta   90.00
_cell.angle_gamma   90.00
#
_symmetry.space_group_name_H-M   'P 1'
#
loop_
_entity.id
_entity.type
_entity.pdbx_description
1 polymer ?
#
loop_
_entity_poly.entity_id
_entity_poly.type
_entity_poly.pdbx_seq_one_letter_code
_entity_poly.pdbx_strand_id
1 'polypeptide(L)'
;RQCQHLTRYDRWNCSLGTTRSRIMRKVFPETAFLQAMSAASVSYVLSRTCALGRLTHCSCGASSQDEAETLRAWSYGGCSDDLTYGKRFAERIFFGERRRQSRRKIGSGVKLTPTSKIDPKYRSADDHQPPDSRDFKTQIDAHNARTGILMVMKSAQQKCKCHG
;
A
#
# COMPACT_ATOMS: atom_id res chain seq x y z
N ARG A 1 -7.43 8.05 13.41
CA ARG A 1 -8.85 8.19 13.82
C ARG A 1 -9.56 6.84 13.82
N GLN A 2 -9.77 6.15 12.68
CA GLN A 2 -10.51 4.88 12.66
C GLN A 2 -9.94 3.80 13.60
N CYS A 3 -8.61 3.67 13.68
CA CYS A 3 -7.96 2.71 14.58
C CYS A 3 -8.31 2.93 16.05
N GLN A 4 -8.25 4.19 16.51
CA GLN A 4 -8.62 4.57 17.88
C GLN A 4 -10.11 4.32 18.13
N HIS A 5 -10.97 4.56 17.14
CA HIS A 5 -12.40 4.30 17.26
C HIS A 5 -12.69 2.81 17.45
N LEU A 6 -12.06 1.95 16.64
CA LEU A 6 -12.27 0.50 16.69
C LEU A 6 -11.69 -0.15 17.96
N THR A 7 -10.65 0.43 18.54
CA THR A 7 -9.94 -0.12 19.72
C THR A 7 -10.21 0.67 21.01
N ARG A 8 -11.22 1.55 21.01
CA ARG A 8 -11.47 2.49 22.13
C ARG A 8 -11.76 1.82 23.48
N TYR A 9 -12.18 0.55 23.47
CA TYR A 9 -12.47 -0.23 24.67
C TYR A 9 -11.45 -1.36 24.90
N ASP A 10 -10.39 -1.42 24.09
CA ASP A 10 -9.31 -2.39 24.24
C ASP A 10 -8.23 -1.84 25.18
N ARG A 11 -7.44 -2.75 25.78
CA ARG A 11 -6.26 -2.37 26.57
C ARG A 11 -5.27 -1.54 25.77
N TRP A 12 -5.15 -1.85 24.47
CA TRP A 12 -4.40 -1.04 23.52
C TRP A 12 -5.39 -0.23 22.66
N ASN A 13 -5.48 1.08 22.92
CA ASN A 13 -6.46 1.97 22.29
C ASN A 13 -5.95 2.73 21.06
N CYS A 14 -4.87 2.26 20.44
CA CYS A 14 -4.26 2.89 19.28
C CYS A 14 -3.85 4.37 19.46
N SER A 15 -3.52 4.76 20.69
CA SER A 15 -2.98 6.09 21.01
C SER A 15 -1.74 6.43 20.18
N LEU A 16 -1.60 7.71 19.84
CA LEU A 16 -0.45 8.24 19.11
C LEU A 16 0.74 8.47 20.07
N GLY A 17 1.94 8.61 19.52
CA GLY A 17 3.14 8.93 20.28
C GLY A 17 4.10 7.75 20.46
N THR A 18 4.95 7.81 21.48
CA THR A 18 6.08 6.90 21.70
C THR A 18 5.67 5.44 21.85
N THR A 19 4.53 5.17 22.49
CA THR A 19 3.95 3.82 22.64
C THR A 19 3.70 3.17 21.27
N ARG A 20 3.10 3.91 20.33
CA ARG A 20 2.87 3.42 18.96
C ARG A 20 4.18 3.12 18.25
N SER A 21 5.15 4.03 18.32
CA SER A 21 6.46 3.82 17.68
C SER A 21 7.20 2.61 18.25
N ARG A 22 7.07 2.32 19.55
CA ARG A 22 7.68 1.16 20.20
C ARG A 22 7.05 -0.16 19.74
N ILE A 23 5.71 -0.25 19.69
CA ILE A 23 5.05 -1.49 19.25
C ILE A 23 5.33 -1.78 17.78
N MET A 24 5.40 -0.75 16.92
CA MET A 24 5.64 -0.90 15.49
C MET A 24 7.02 -1.47 15.15
N ARG A 25 7.98 -1.45 16.10
CA ARG A 25 9.29 -2.12 15.94
C ARG A 25 9.23 -3.63 16.13
N LYS A 26 8.16 -4.14 16.72
CA LYS A 26 7.94 -5.57 16.98
C LYS A 26 6.85 -6.11 16.05
N VAL A 27 6.59 -7.41 16.15
CA VAL A 27 5.51 -8.10 15.43
C VAL A 27 4.44 -8.47 16.45
N PHE A 28 3.33 -7.73 16.41
CA PHE A 28 2.15 -7.96 17.25
C PHE A 28 0.86 -7.90 16.42
N PRO A 29 -0.24 -8.51 16.87
CA PRO A 29 -1.55 -8.38 16.21
C PRO A 29 -1.96 -6.92 15.97
N GLU A 30 -1.68 -6.04 16.93
CA GLU A 30 -1.96 -4.61 16.86
C GLU A 30 -1.17 -3.94 15.72
N THR A 31 0.08 -4.33 15.52
CA THR A 31 0.89 -3.82 14.40
C THR A 31 0.40 -4.33 13.05
N ALA A 32 -0.08 -5.57 12.97
CA ALA A 32 -0.67 -6.12 11.76
C ALA A 32 -1.94 -5.35 11.38
N PHE A 33 -2.81 -5.10 12.36
CA PHE A 33 -3.99 -4.27 12.21
C PHE A 33 -3.66 -2.85 11.74
N LEU A 34 -2.61 -2.23 12.30
CA LEU A 34 -2.14 -0.91 11.87
C LEU A 34 -1.66 -0.87 10.43
N GLN A 35 -0.86 -1.85 10.00
CA GLN A 35 -0.36 -1.93 8.64
C GLN A 35 -1.53 -2.08 7.65
N ALA A 36 -2.42 -3.03 7.92
CA ALA A 36 -3.60 -3.26 7.08
C ALA A 36 -4.52 -2.03 7.01
N MET A 37 -4.88 -1.44 8.15
CA MET A 37 -5.78 -0.29 8.18
C MET A 37 -5.16 0.95 7.53
N SER A 38 -3.86 1.19 7.74
CA SER A 38 -3.19 2.34 7.14
C SER A 38 -3.17 2.22 5.62
N ALA A 39 -2.83 1.03 5.10
CA ALA A 39 -2.81 0.76 3.67
C ALA A 39 -4.21 0.82 3.03
N ALA A 40 -5.22 0.29 3.73
CA ALA A 40 -6.62 0.43 3.34
C ALA A 40 -7.05 1.89 3.29
N SER A 41 -6.71 2.68 4.30
CA SER A 41 -7.09 4.10 4.40
C SER A 41 -6.48 4.92 3.25
N VAL A 42 -5.21 4.71 2.93
CA VAL A 42 -4.54 5.38 1.81
C VAL A 42 -5.20 5.00 0.48
N SER A 43 -5.43 3.70 0.25
CA SER A 43 -6.10 3.22 -0.96
C SER A 43 -7.49 3.85 -1.12
N TYR A 44 -8.32 3.77 -0.07
CA TYR A 44 -9.69 4.29 -0.07
C TYR A 44 -9.76 5.80 -0.31
N VAL A 45 -9.00 6.58 0.48
CA VAL A 45 -9.06 8.05 0.39
C VAL A 45 -8.63 8.51 -0.99
N LEU A 46 -7.58 7.94 -1.56
CA LEU A 46 -7.09 8.34 -2.88
C LEU A 46 -8.07 8.00 -3.99
N SER A 47 -8.62 6.78 -3.99
CA SER A 47 -9.68 6.39 -4.93
C SER A 47 -10.87 7.33 -4.89
N ARG A 48 -11.30 7.70 -3.68
CA ARG A 48 -12.42 8.62 -3.47
C ARG A 48 -12.09 10.04 -3.92
N THR A 49 -10.89 10.54 -3.62
CA THR A 49 -10.49 11.90 -4.01
C THR A 49 -10.35 12.06 -5.53
N CYS A 50 -10.00 11.00 -6.25
CA CYS A 50 -10.03 10.98 -7.72
C CYS A 50 -11.45 11.19 -8.24
N ALA A 51 -12.43 10.46 -7.73
CA ALA A 51 -13.83 10.63 -8.12
C ALA A 51 -14.42 12.00 -7.76
N LEU A 52 -13.89 12.64 -6.71
CA LEU A 52 -14.25 14.01 -6.34
C LEU A 52 -13.56 15.09 -7.20
N GLY A 53 -12.69 14.72 -8.14
CA GLY A 53 -11.94 15.67 -8.97
C GLY A 53 -10.94 16.52 -8.19
N ARG A 54 -10.50 16.06 -7.00
CA ARG A 54 -9.57 16.80 -6.11
C ARG A 54 -8.10 16.48 -6.39
N LEU A 55 -7.83 15.55 -7.30
CA LEU A 55 -6.49 15.15 -7.72
C LEU A 55 -6.39 15.31 -9.23
N THR A 56 -5.29 15.90 -9.70
CA THR A 56 -5.05 16.19 -11.12
C THR A 56 -4.53 14.99 -11.92
N HIS A 57 -3.98 13.98 -11.24
CA HIS A 57 -3.30 12.83 -11.85
C HIS A 57 -4.18 11.57 -11.96
N CYS A 58 -5.48 11.69 -11.71
CA CYS A 58 -6.45 10.61 -11.84
C CYS A 58 -7.83 11.16 -12.20
N SER A 59 -8.74 10.27 -12.62
CA SER A 59 -10.11 10.59 -13.01
C SER A 59 -11.09 9.62 -12.36
N CYS A 60 -12.35 9.60 -12.81
CA CYS A 60 -13.31 8.56 -12.39
C CYS A 60 -12.79 7.17 -12.74
N GLY A 61 -13.12 6.18 -11.91
CA GLY A 61 -12.81 4.79 -12.16
C GLY A 61 -13.47 4.29 -13.45
N ALA A 62 -12.78 3.36 -14.13
CA ALA A 62 -13.36 2.68 -15.28
C ALA A 62 -14.55 1.81 -14.81
N SER A 63 -15.67 1.91 -15.51
CA SER A 63 -16.77 0.95 -15.37
C SER A 63 -16.33 -0.40 -15.92
N SER A 64 -16.51 -1.48 -15.15
CA SER A 64 -16.63 -2.82 -15.73
C SER A 64 -17.97 -2.85 -16.48
N GLN A 65 -17.94 -2.45 -17.76
CA GLN A 65 -19.03 -2.69 -18.68
C GLN A 65 -19.02 -4.18 -19.01
N ASP A 66 -19.60 -5.01 -18.15
CA ASP A 66 -20.13 -6.29 -18.63
C ASP A 66 -21.42 -5.95 -19.38
N GLU A 67 -21.26 -5.57 -20.66
CA GLU A 67 -22.33 -5.14 -21.59
C GLU A 67 -23.44 -6.20 -21.73
N ALA A 68 -23.18 -7.45 -21.34
CA ALA A 68 -24.08 -8.58 -21.54
C ALA A 68 -25.34 -8.56 -20.64
N GLU A 69 -25.29 -7.95 -19.43
CA GLU A 69 -26.44 -7.89 -18.51
C GLU A 69 -27.14 -6.52 -18.46
N THR A 70 -26.57 -5.49 -19.08
CA THR A 70 -27.07 -4.09 -19.00
C THR A 70 -28.32 -3.84 -19.85
N LEU A 71 -28.85 -4.85 -20.54
CA LEU A 71 -29.73 -4.61 -21.69
C LEU A 71 -31.16 -4.15 -21.37
N ARG A 72 -31.68 -4.13 -20.13
CA ARG A 72 -33.09 -3.68 -19.89
C ARG A 72 -33.46 -2.96 -18.58
N ALA A 73 -32.63 -2.92 -17.52
CA ALA A 73 -33.09 -2.42 -16.20
C ALA A 73 -32.29 -1.24 -15.59
N TRP A 74 -31.02 -1.07 -15.93
CA TRP A 74 -30.18 0.02 -15.40
C TRP A 74 -29.02 0.28 -16.36
N SER A 75 -28.58 1.54 -16.43
CA SER A 75 -27.40 1.95 -17.20
C SER A 75 -26.29 2.42 -16.27
N TYR A 76 -25.04 2.23 -16.67
CA TYR A 76 -23.92 2.81 -15.93
C TYR A 76 -23.94 4.34 -16.07
N GLY A 77 -23.77 5.04 -14.95
CA GLY A 77 -23.68 6.49 -14.91
C GLY A 77 -23.00 6.99 -13.63
N GLY A 78 -22.69 8.30 -13.60
CA GLY A 78 -21.99 8.93 -12.49
C GLY A 78 -20.47 8.74 -12.54
N CYS A 79 -19.82 8.94 -11.39
CA CYS A 79 -18.37 8.86 -11.24
C CYS A 79 -18.03 7.85 -10.15
N SER A 80 -17.42 6.73 -10.53
CA SER A 80 -16.96 5.70 -9.60
C SER A 80 -15.58 6.06 -9.01
N ASP A 81 -15.31 5.56 -7.80
CA ASP A 81 -14.01 5.70 -7.15
C ASP A 81 -12.92 4.99 -7.99
N ASP A 82 -11.76 5.64 -8.22
CA ASP A 82 -10.66 5.02 -8.98
C ASP A 82 -9.84 4.08 -8.09
N LEU A 83 -10.35 2.85 -7.92
CA LEU A 83 -9.72 1.79 -7.13
C LEU A 83 -8.36 1.37 -7.69
N THR A 84 -8.14 1.53 -9.00
CA THR A 84 -6.86 1.19 -9.64
C THR A 84 -5.79 2.18 -9.23
N TYR A 85 -6.10 3.48 -9.26
CA TYR A 85 -5.19 4.52 -8.79
C TYR A 85 -4.87 4.37 -7.30
N GLY A 86 -5.90 4.25 -6.45
CA GLY A 86 -5.71 4.10 -5.00
C GLY A 86 -4.84 2.90 -4.63
N LYS A 87 -5.09 1.74 -5.25
CA LYS A 87 -4.25 0.54 -5.11
C LYS A 87 -2.81 0.82 -5.52
N ARG A 88 -2.58 1.33 -6.74
CA ARG A 88 -1.23 1.55 -7.28
C ARG A 88 -0.44 2.54 -6.42
N PHE A 89 -1.09 3.59 -5.93
CA PHE A 89 -0.44 4.57 -5.09
C PHE A 89 -0.11 3.99 -3.70
N ALA A 90 -1.03 3.26 -3.09
CA ALA A 90 -0.77 2.56 -1.83
C ALA A 90 0.36 1.54 -1.99
N GLU A 91 0.39 0.76 -3.07
CA GLU A 91 1.47 -0.18 -3.36
C GLU A 91 2.85 0.52 -3.44
N ARG A 92 2.92 1.72 -4.04
CA ARG A 92 4.18 2.50 -4.08
C ARG A 92 4.63 2.96 -2.70
N ILE A 93 3.70 3.39 -1.84
CA ILE A 93 4.04 3.85 -0.48
C ILE A 93 4.49 2.69 0.41
N PHE A 94 3.75 1.58 0.40
CA PHE A 94 3.97 0.49 1.36
C PHE A 94 5.02 -0.52 0.91
N PHE A 95 5.25 -0.67 -0.40
CA PHE A 95 6.23 -1.63 -0.95
C PHE A 95 7.42 -0.95 -1.62
N GLY A 96 7.43 0.39 -1.68
CA GLY A 96 8.40 1.17 -2.42
C GLY A 96 8.20 1.08 -3.93
N GLU A 97 8.91 1.93 -4.66
CA GLU A 97 9.13 1.69 -6.07
C GLU A 97 10.03 0.46 -6.19
N ARG A 98 9.46 -0.66 -6.67
CA ARG A 98 10.30 -1.66 -7.31
C ARG A 98 11.01 -0.91 -8.43
N ARG A 99 12.27 -0.49 -8.22
CA ARG A 99 13.16 -0.16 -9.32
C ARG A 99 12.98 -1.33 -10.27
N ARG A 100 12.36 -1.08 -11.42
CA ARG A 100 12.51 -1.98 -12.55
C ARG A 100 14.02 -1.99 -12.73
N GLN A 101 14.70 -2.96 -12.13
CA GLN A 101 15.96 -3.40 -12.68
C GLN A 101 15.56 -3.76 -14.10
N SER A 102 15.77 -2.80 -15.01
CA SER A 102 15.87 -3.08 -16.41
C SER A 102 16.68 -4.35 -16.44
N ARG A 103 16.12 -5.43 -16.99
CA ARG A 103 16.93 -6.57 -17.41
C ARG A 103 17.94 -5.95 -18.36
N ARG A 104 19.09 -5.48 -17.84
CA ARG A 104 20.24 -5.13 -18.65
C ARG A 104 20.60 -6.47 -19.24
N LYS A 105 20.12 -6.74 -20.46
CA LYS A 105 20.81 -7.65 -21.35
C LYS A 105 22.20 -7.06 -21.47
N ILE A 106 23.14 -7.54 -20.66
CA ILE A 106 24.55 -7.25 -20.85
C ILE A 106 24.93 -8.11 -22.06
N GLY A 107 24.84 -7.50 -23.24
CA GLY A 107 25.61 -7.98 -24.38
C GLY A 107 27.08 -7.85 -24.04
N SER A 108 27.83 -8.92 -24.33
CA SER A 108 29.29 -9.00 -24.48
C SER A 108 30.17 -8.38 -23.38
N GLY A 109 30.63 -9.25 -22.48
CA GLY A 109 32.07 -9.45 -22.26
C GLY A 109 32.92 -8.28 -21.76
N VAL A 110 32.65 -7.77 -20.55
CA VAL A 110 33.69 -7.10 -19.74
C VAL A 110 33.50 -7.51 -18.27
N LYS A 111 34.48 -8.23 -17.70
CA LYS A 111 34.55 -8.50 -16.26
C LYS A 111 35.28 -7.32 -15.59
N LEU A 112 34.58 -6.53 -14.79
CA LEU A 112 35.21 -5.57 -13.87
C LEU A 112 35.43 -6.27 -12.53
N THR A 113 36.68 -6.37 -12.10
CA THR A 113 37.06 -6.83 -10.75
C THR A 113 36.76 -5.73 -9.72
N PRO A 114 36.29 -6.06 -8.51
CA PRO A 114 36.11 -5.05 -7.46
C PRO A 114 37.45 -4.77 -6.76
N THR A 115 38.02 -3.60 -7.00
CA THR A 115 38.90 -2.91 -6.03
C THR A 115 37.96 -2.20 -5.02
N SER A 116 38.24 -2.00 -3.74
CA SER A 116 39.43 -2.09 -2.89
C SER A 116 38.96 -2.22 -1.43
N LYS A 117 39.81 -2.76 -0.56
CA LYS A 117 39.60 -2.88 0.89
C LYS A 117 39.56 -1.49 1.54
N ILE A 118 38.59 -1.24 2.42
CA ILE A 118 38.55 -0.05 3.29
C ILE A 118 39.12 -0.45 4.66
N ASP A 119 39.97 0.41 5.25
CA ASP A 119 40.67 0.17 6.51
C ASP A 119 39.73 0.01 7.72
N PRO A 120 39.99 -0.96 8.62
CA PRO A 120 39.12 -1.25 9.77
C PRO A 120 39.08 -0.16 10.85
N LYS A 121 39.86 0.92 10.73
CA LYS A 121 39.96 1.99 11.73
C LYS A 121 38.86 3.06 11.61
N TYR A 122 38.07 3.05 10.52
CA TYR A 122 37.00 4.02 10.22
C TYR A 122 35.59 3.45 10.41
N ARG A 123 35.40 2.44 11.26
CA ARG A 123 34.09 1.83 11.51
C ARG A 123 33.38 2.52 12.67
N SER A 124 32.41 3.38 12.37
CA SER A 124 31.46 3.92 13.36
C SER A 124 30.64 2.78 13.98
N ALA A 125 30.38 2.86 15.28
CA ALA A 125 29.66 1.84 16.06
C ALA A 125 28.15 1.68 15.72
N ASP A 126 27.65 2.44 14.73
CA ASP A 126 26.29 2.33 14.18
C ASP A 126 26.25 1.58 12.83
N ASP A 127 27.28 0.78 12.52
CA ASP A 127 27.34 -0.06 11.32
C ASP A 127 26.67 -1.44 11.56
N HIS A 128 25.36 -1.44 11.77
CA HIS A 128 24.53 -2.64 11.55
C HIS A 128 24.29 -2.82 10.03
N GLN A 129 25.33 -3.19 9.30
CA GLN A 129 25.22 -3.64 7.90
C GLN A 129 24.45 -4.98 7.88
N PRO A 130 23.59 -5.20 6.87
CA PRO A 130 22.29 -5.84 7.01
C PRO A 130 22.36 -7.36 6.84
N PRO A 131 21.49 -8.15 7.52
CA PRO A 131 21.32 -9.53 7.12
C PRO A 131 20.42 -9.55 5.87
N ASP A 132 21.05 -9.80 4.73
CA ASP A 132 20.43 -10.17 3.46
C ASP A 132 19.70 -11.52 3.60
N SER A 133 18.47 -11.43 4.11
CA SER A 133 17.34 -12.29 3.81
C SER A 133 16.14 -11.46 4.26
N ARG A 134 15.17 -11.17 3.37
CA ARG A 134 14.06 -10.23 3.64
C ARG A 134 13.57 -10.36 5.09
N ASP A 135 13.82 -9.36 5.93
CA ASP A 135 13.45 -9.36 7.34
C ASP A 135 12.02 -9.88 7.51
N PHE A 136 11.84 -10.90 8.36
CA PHE A 136 10.55 -11.56 8.58
C PHE A 136 9.46 -10.56 8.96
N LYS A 137 9.82 -9.54 9.75
CA LYS A 137 8.92 -8.45 10.09
C LYS A 137 8.52 -7.67 8.84
N THR A 138 9.47 -7.30 7.99
CA THR A 138 9.19 -6.63 6.70
C THR A 138 8.27 -7.48 5.80
N GLN A 139 8.42 -8.80 5.78
CA GLN A 139 7.51 -9.68 5.02
C GLN A 139 6.09 -9.68 5.60
N ILE A 140 5.95 -9.75 6.92
CA ILE A 140 4.66 -9.67 7.61
C ILE A 140 4.01 -8.31 7.38
N ASP A 141 4.74 -7.23 7.57
CA ASP A 141 4.23 -5.86 7.39
C ASP A 141 3.76 -5.66 5.94
N ALA A 142 4.52 -6.18 4.96
CA ALA A 142 4.13 -6.14 3.57
C ALA A 142 2.87 -6.98 3.28
N HIS A 143 2.75 -8.18 3.86
CA HIS A 143 1.55 -9.01 3.76
C HIS A 143 0.33 -8.28 4.32
N ASN A 144 0.43 -7.74 5.53
CA ASN A 144 -0.65 -7.05 6.22
C ASN A 144 -1.11 -5.81 5.44
N ALA A 145 -0.17 -4.99 4.94
CA ALA A 145 -0.47 -3.85 4.09
C ALA A 145 -1.19 -4.28 2.80
N ARG A 146 -0.74 -5.37 2.15
CA ARG A 146 -1.40 -5.90 0.94
C ARG A 146 -2.83 -6.34 1.24
N THR A 147 -3.07 -7.03 2.36
CA THR A 147 -4.40 -7.44 2.79
C THR A 147 -5.32 -6.23 2.98
N GLY A 148 -4.81 -5.15 3.59
CA GLY A 148 -5.53 -3.88 3.72
C GLY A 148 -5.94 -3.26 2.37
N ILE A 149 -5.00 -3.21 1.42
CA ILE A 149 -5.28 -2.68 0.07
C ILE A 149 -6.35 -3.53 -0.64
N LEU A 150 -6.23 -4.86 -0.60
CA LEU A 150 -7.18 -5.77 -1.24
C LEU A 150 -8.56 -5.72 -0.59
N MET A 151 -8.64 -5.48 0.71
CA MET A 151 -9.93 -5.33 1.39
C MET A 151 -10.75 -4.20 0.78
N VAL A 152 -10.13 -3.04 0.50
CA VAL A 152 -10.81 -1.90 -0.15
C VAL A 152 -11.39 -2.28 -1.51
N MET A 153 -10.62 -3.05 -2.30
CA MET A 153 -11.08 -3.49 -3.61
C MET A 153 -12.25 -4.48 -3.51
N LYS A 154 -12.16 -5.42 -2.57
CA LYS A 154 -13.19 -6.46 -2.36
C LYS A 154 -14.46 -5.92 -1.72
N SER A 155 -14.38 -4.83 -0.96
CA SER A 155 -15.52 -4.18 -0.34
C SER A 155 -16.20 -3.14 -1.23
N ALA A 156 -15.77 -2.99 -2.48
CA ALA A 156 -16.40 -2.09 -3.43
C ALA A 156 -17.84 -2.56 -3.72
N GLN A 157 -18.78 -1.62 -3.69
CA GLN A 157 -20.19 -1.89 -3.91
C GLN A 157 -20.71 -1.07 -5.08
N GLN A 158 -21.56 -1.68 -5.89
CA GLN A 158 -22.35 -0.94 -6.87
C GLN A 158 -23.39 -0.08 -6.14
N LYS A 159 -23.45 1.20 -6.50
CA LYS A 159 -24.45 2.15 -5.99
C LYS A 159 -25.27 2.67 -7.16
N CYS A 160 -26.58 2.56 -7.05
CA CYS A 160 -27.52 2.96 -8.10
C CYS A 160 -28.33 4.19 -7.65
N LYS A 161 -28.76 5.00 -8.62
CA LYS A 161 -29.68 6.12 -8.40
C LYS A 161 -30.90 5.96 -9.31
N CYS A 162 -32.08 5.86 -8.70
CA CYS A 162 -33.36 5.88 -9.41
C CYS A 162 -33.64 7.30 -9.93
N HIS A 163 -34.14 7.41 -11.15
CA HIS A 163 -34.35 8.71 -11.81
C HIS A 163 -35.67 8.86 -12.58
N GLY A 164 -36.67 8.00 -12.31
CA GLY A 164 -38.00 8.04 -12.93
C GLY A 164 -38.46 6.67 -13.35
#